data_AF-A0A4P5Y5K8-F1
#
_entry.id   AF-A0A4P5Y5K8-F1
#
_cell.length_a   1.000
_cell.length_b   1.000
_cell.length_c   1.000
_cell.angle_alpha   90.00
_cell.angle_beta   90.00
_cell.angle_gamma   90.00
#
_symmetry.space_group_name_H-M   'P 1'
#
loop_
_entity.id
_entity.type
_entity.pdbx_description
1 polymer ?
#
loop_
_entity_poly.entity_id
_entity_poly.type
_entity_poly.pdbx_seq_one_letter_code
_entity_poly.pdbx_strand_id
1 'polypeptide(L)'
;MSISLYYSGRRDILLNDNEMKLLSNLIIKYNYLMTEYVKDKTELFTLVSHDLLENGEIFSGSIKLPNKLNMVMKYLNNWCDLLTEIKLSIQNVIIKVNVDDHEIIWDDKLNKFDPQK
;
A
#
# COMPACT_ATOMS: atom_id res chain seq x y z
N MET A 1 5.18 4.82 21.65
CA MET A 1 5.82 4.97 20.33
C MET A 1 4.85 4.43 19.31
N SER A 2 4.43 5.25 18.35
CA SER A 2 3.49 4.84 17.30
C SER A 2 4.32 4.48 16.08
N ILE A 3 4.14 3.28 15.55
CA ILE A 3 4.81 2.83 14.33
C ILE A 3 3.93 3.23 13.15
N SER A 4 4.51 3.80 12.09
CA SER A 4 3.76 4.20 10.89
C SER A 4 4.28 3.49 9.65
N LEU A 5 3.38 3.09 8.76
CA LEU A 5 3.69 2.57 7.44
C LEU A 5 3.57 3.71 6.43
N TYR A 6 4.62 3.93 5.66
CA TYR A 6 4.70 4.88 4.55
C TYR A 6 4.77 4.10 3.25
N TYR A 7 4.01 4.54 2.24
CA TYR A 7 4.01 3.91 0.94
C TYR A 7 3.94 4.96 -0.17
N SER A 8 4.61 4.68 -1.28
CA SER A 8 4.59 5.52 -2.47
C SER A 8 4.77 4.65 -3.72
N GLY A 9 4.00 4.92 -4.76
CA GLY A 9 4.14 4.32 -6.09
C GLY A 9 4.48 5.39 -7.10
N ARG A 10 5.55 5.17 -7.87
CA ARG A 10 6.00 6.07 -8.94
C ARG A 10 6.06 5.35 -10.29
N ARG A 11 5.72 6.08 -11.34
CA ARG A 11 5.72 5.63 -12.73
C ARG A 11 5.90 6.83 -13.65
N ASP A 12 6.73 6.68 -14.68
CA ASP A 12 6.98 7.75 -15.65
C ASP A 12 5.79 8.03 -16.57
N ILE A 13 4.84 7.08 -16.64
CA ILE A 13 3.64 7.14 -17.48
C ILE A 13 2.42 7.26 -16.58
N LEU A 14 1.54 8.20 -16.91
CA LEU A 14 0.25 8.38 -16.24
C LEU A 14 -0.59 7.09 -16.27
N LEU A 15 -1.35 6.87 -15.20
CA LEU A 15 -2.31 5.77 -15.19
C LEU A 15 -3.39 5.99 -16.24
N ASN A 16 -3.69 4.96 -17.03
CA ASN A 16 -4.84 5.00 -17.92
C ASN A 16 -6.16 4.78 -17.14
N ASP A 17 -7.30 5.05 -17.78
CA ASP A 17 -8.62 4.91 -17.14
C ASP A 17 -8.90 3.48 -16.62
N ASN A 18 -8.36 2.45 -17.28
CA ASN A 18 -8.52 1.07 -16.85
C ASN A 18 -7.66 0.77 -15.62
N GLU A 19 -6.41 1.23 -15.59
CA GLU A 19 -5.49 1.12 -14.46
C GLU A 19 -6.01 1.90 -13.24
N MET A 20 -6.57 3.09 -13.44
CA MET A 20 -7.22 3.85 -12.37
C MET A 20 -8.42 3.11 -11.77
N LYS A 21 -9.26 2.50 -12.62
CA LYS A 21 -10.38 1.66 -12.16
C LYS A 21 -9.90 0.42 -11.42
N LEU A 22 -8.87 -0.25 -11.94
CA LEU A 22 -8.26 -1.42 -11.29
C LEU A 22 -7.70 -1.05 -9.92
N LEU A 23 -6.92 0.03 -9.83
CA LEU A 23 -6.37 0.53 -8.57
C LEU A 23 -7.47 0.85 -7.56
N SER A 24 -8.51 1.56 -8.00
CA SER A 24 -9.67 1.88 -7.16
C SER A 24 -10.38 0.63 -6.64
N ASN A 25 -10.57 -0.37 -7.50
CA ASN A 25 -11.19 -1.64 -7.13
C ASN A 25 -10.34 -2.45 -6.14
N LEU A 26 -9.02 -2.49 -6.33
CA LEU A 26 -8.10 -3.15 -5.40
C LEU A 26 -8.18 -2.50 -4.01
N ILE A 27 -8.16 -1.17 -3.97
CA ILE A 27 -8.24 -0.43 -2.72
C ILE A 27 -9.55 -0.72 -1.99
N ILE A 28 -10.68 -0.69 -2.70
CA ILE A 28 -11.99 -1.03 -2.12
C ILE A 28 -11.99 -2.47 -1.57
N LYS A 29 -11.47 -3.44 -2.34
CA LYS A 29 -11.37 -4.85 -1.95
C LYS A 29 -10.57 -5.02 -0.66
N TYR A 30 -9.36 -4.46 -0.59
CA TYR A 30 -8.50 -4.62 0.58
C TYR A 30 -8.95 -3.78 1.78
N ASN A 31 -9.55 -2.61 1.56
CA ASN A 31 -10.18 -1.85 2.65
C ASN A 31 -11.35 -2.64 3.24
N TYR A 32 -12.19 -3.27 2.41
CA TYR A 32 -13.27 -4.13 2.88
C TYR A 32 -12.74 -5.31 3.71
N LEU A 33 -11.73 -6.02 3.21
CA LEU A 33 -11.07 -7.10 3.97
C LEU A 33 -10.57 -6.58 5.33
N MET A 34 -9.96 -5.39 5.35
CA MET A 34 -9.44 -4.78 6.57
C MET A 34 -10.53 -4.41 7.58
N THR A 35 -11.72 -3.98 7.12
CA THR A 35 -12.87 -3.67 7.99
C THR A 35 -13.43 -4.91 8.69
N GLU A 36 -13.30 -6.10 8.11
CA GLU A 36 -13.68 -7.36 8.79
C GLU A 36 -12.75 -7.66 9.98
N TYR A 37 -11.49 -7.23 9.91
CA TYR A 37 -10.48 -7.51 10.93
C TYR A 37 -10.39 -6.42 12.01
N VAL A 38 -10.72 -5.17 11.70
CA VAL A 38 -10.52 -4.05 12.64
C VAL A 38 -11.75 -3.16 12.72
N LYS A 39 -12.55 -3.39 13.78
CA LYS A 39 -13.88 -2.80 13.96
C LYS A 39 -13.92 -1.28 14.23
N ASP A 40 -12.83 -0.61 14.63
CA ASP A 40 -13.04 0.69 15.28
C ASP A 40 -12.14 1.89 14.92
N LYS A 41 -10.85 1.82 14.57
CA LYS A 41 -10.01 3.06 14.55
C LYS A 41 -8.79 3.06 13.64
N THR A 42 -8.86 2.41 12.50
CA THR A 42 -7.66 2.19 11.70
C THR A 42 -7.76 2.88 10.36
N GLU A 43 -6.68 3.56 9.98
CA GLU A 43 -6.63 4.35 8.75
C GLU A 43 -6.76 3.39 7.55
N LEU A 44 -7.72 3.72 6.67
CA LEU A 44 -7.98 3.01 5.43
C LEU A 44 -7.03 3.50 4.35
N PHE A 45 -6.80 2.66 3.34
CA PHE A 45 -6.08 3.07 2.15
C PHE A 45 -6.84 4.19 1.45
N THR A 46 -6.15 5.32 1.28
CA THR A 46 -6.63 6.45 0.49
C THR A 46 -5.62 6.73 -0.62
N LEU A 47 -6.14 6.96 -1.83
CA LEU A 47 -5.36 7.53 -2.91
C LEU A 47 -5.27 9.03 -2.66
N VAL A 48 -4.05 9.55 -2.53
CA VAL A 48 -3.83 10.96 -2.79
C VAL A 48 -3.94 11.14 -4.30
N SER A 49 -4.86 12.02 -4.73
CA SER A 49 -5.21 12.23 -6.13
C SER A 49 -4.00 12.71 -6.95
N HIS A 50 -3.88 12.19 -8.18
CA HIS A 50 -2.85 12.52 -9.18
C HIS A 50 -2.60 14.03 -9.36
N ASP A 51 -3.59 14.89 -9.14
CA ASP A 51 -3.48 16.34 -9.32
C ASP A 51 -2.55 17.04 -8.29
N LEU A 52 -2.15 16.34 -7.22
CA LEU A 52 -1.25 16.85 -6.17
C LEU A 52 0.14 16.20 -6.19
N LEU A 53 0.40 15.29 -7.15
CA LEU A 53 1.59 14.43 -7.15
C LEU A 53 2.57 14.88 -8.24
N GLU A 54 3.58 15.66 -7.84
CA GLU A 54 4.70 16.02 -8.74
C GLU A 54 5.59 14.79 -9.05
N ASN A 55 6.23 14.79 -10.22
CA ASN A 55 7.29 13.85 -10.60
C ASN A 55 6.87 12.36 -10.76
N GLY A 56 5.72 12.10 -11.39
CA GLY A 56 5.33 10.74 -11.77
C GLY A 56 4.91 9.86 -10.60
N GLU A 57 4.53 10.45 -9.46
CA GLU A 57 3.94 9.70 -8.35
C GLU A 57 2.46 9.41 -8.64
N ILE A 58 2.08 8.13 -8.60
CA ILE A 58 0.73 7.67 -8.93
C ILE A 58 -0.15 7.48 -7.69
N PHE A 59 0.48 7.24 -6.54
CA PHE A 59 -0.14 7.21 -5.23
C PHE A 59 0.93 7.38 -4.15
N SER A 60 0.56 8.00 -3.03
CA SER A 60 1.38 8.01 -1.82
C SER A 60 0.50 8.16 -0.59
N GLY A 61 1.03 7.76 0.56
CA GLY A 61 0.33 7.88 1.81
C GLY A 61 1.13 7.38 3.00
N SER A 62 0.58 7.64 4.18
CA SER A 62 1.09 7.14 5.44
C SER A 62 -0.07 6.71 6.30
N ILE A 63 0.09 5.59 6.99
CA ILE A 63 -0.91 5.08 7.93
C ILE A 63 -0.27 4.69 9.26
N LYS A 64 -0.93 5.04 10.37
CA LYS A 64 -0.52 4.62 11.70
C LYS A 64 -0.91 3.17 11.94
N LEU A 65 0.06 2.36 12.35
CA LEU A 65 -0.18 0.96 12.68
C LEU A 65 -0.85 0.83 14.06
N PRO A 66 -1.66 -0.21 14.28
CA PRO A 66 -2.24 -0.48 15.60
C PRO A 66 -1.16 -0.68 16.66
N ASN A 67 -1.38 -0.24 17.91
CA ASN A 67 -0.42 -0.50 19.00
C ASN A 67 -0.36 -1.98 19.43
N LYS A 68 -1.32 -2.81 19.01
CA LYS A 68 -1.36 -4.23 19.38
C LYS A 68 -0.53 -5.05 18.40
N LEU A 69 0.55 -5.64 18.88
CA LEU A 69 1.55 -6.39 18.09
C LEU A 69 0.93 -7.49 17.20
N ASN A 70 -0.08 -8.21 17.72
CA ASN A 70 -0.82 -9.23 16.96
C ASN A 70 -1.71 -8.66 15.84
N MET A 71 -2.07 -7.38 15.91
CA MET A 71 -2.78 -6.66 14.86
C MET A 71 -1.81 -6.01 13.88
N VAL A 72 -0.65 -5.52 14.34
CA VAL A 72 0.39 -4.91 13.49
C VAL A 72 0.76 -5.81 12.33
N MET A 73 1.12 -7.08 12.60
CA MET A 73 1.56 -8.00 11.53
C MET A 73 0.45 -8.30 10.53
N LYS A 74 -0.80 -8.44 11.00
CA LYS A 74 -1.95 -8.64 10.11
C LYS A 74 -2.20 -7.40 9.25
N TYR A 75 -2.06 -6.22 9.84
CA TYR A 75 -2.19 -4.95 9.13
C TYR A 75 -1.11 -4.86 8.05
N LEU A 76 0.16 -5.02 8.42
CA LEU A 76 1.30 -4.99 7.51
C LEU A 76 1.16 -6.00 6.37
N ASN A 77 0.76 -7.24 6.65
CA ASN A 77 0.55 -8.25 5.61
C ASN A 77 -0.53 -7.81 4.62
N ASN A 78 -1.70 -7.36 5.09
CA ASN A 78 -2.77 -6.91 4.20
C ASN A 78 -2.36 -5.71 3.34
N TRP A 79 -1.58 -4.78 3.91
CA TRP A 79 -1.01 -3.65 3.18
C TRP A 79 0.02 -4.09 2.13
N CYS A 80 0.91 -5.01 2.49
CA CYS A 80 1.89 -5.57 1.58
C CYS A 80 1.23 -6.38 0.46
N ASP A 81 0.16 -7.12 0.75
CA ASP A 81 -0.62 -7.87 -0.23
C ASP A 81 -1.31 -6.93 -1.23
N LEU A 82 -1.93 -5.84 -0.75
CA LEU A 82 -2.49 -4.80 -1.61
C LEU A 82 -1.43 -4.18 -2.53
N LEU A 83 -0.30 -3.74 -1.97
CA LEU A 83 0.79 -3.14 -2.74
C LEU A 83 1.42 -4.12 -3.74
N THR A 84 1.44 -5.41 -3.37
CA THR A 84 1.85 -6.50 -4.26
C THR A 84 0.89 -6.64 -5.43
N GLU A 85 -0.42 -6.71 -5.18
CA GLU A 85 -1.43 -6.83 -6.23
C GLU A 85 -1.41 -5.60 -7.15
N ILE A 86 -1.16 -4.40 -6.61
CA ILE A 86 -0.95 -3.18 -7.40
C ILE A 86 0.30 -3.31 -8.28
N LYS A 87 1.46 -3.72 -7.73
CA LYS A 87 2.71 -3.87 -8.49
C LYS A 87 2.56 -4.86 -9.65
N LEU A 88 1.83 -5.94 -9.41
CA LEU A 88 1.59 -6.98 -10.41
C LEU A 88 0.57 -6.54 -11.47
N SER A 89 -0.38 -5.68 -11.11
CA SER A 89 -1.43 -5.20 -12.02
C SER A 89 -1.00 -4.00 -12.87
N ILE A 90 -0.09 -3.16 -12.38
CA ILE A 90 0.36 -1.94 -13.05
C ILE A 90 1.82 -2.10 -13.46
N GLN A 91 2.08 -2.17 -14.77
CA GLN A 91 3.43 -2.33 -15.28
C GLN A 91 4.28 -1.06 -15.08
N ASN A 92 5.59 -1.27 -14.86
CA ASN A 92 6.60 -0.21 -14.67
C ASN A 92 6.36 0.69 -13.46
N VAL A 93 5.65 0.19 -12.44
CA VAL A 93 5.51 0.88 -11.16
C VAL A 93 6.65 0.53 -10.21
N ILE A 94 7.31 1.58 -9.70
CA ILE A 94 8.27 1.51 -8.62
C ILE A 94 7.52 1.84 -7.33
N ILE A 95 7.30 0.82 -6.50
CA ILE A 95 6.65 0.99 -5.19
C ILE A 95 7.73 0.93 -4.12
N LYS A 96 7.68 1.89 -3.19
CA LYS A 96 8.47 1.92 -1.97
C LYS A 96 7.55 1.81 -0.78
N VAL A 97 7.97 1.04 0.22
CA VAL A 97 7.19 0.72 1.41
C VAL A 97 8.12 0.77 2.61
N ASN A 98 7.84 1.62 3.57
CA ASN A 98 8.67 1.79 4.77
C ASN A 98 7.81 1.71 6.03
N VAL A 99 8.31 1.04 7.06
CA VAL A 99 7.75 1.03 8.41
C VAL A 99 8.70 1.81 9.30
N ASP A 100 8.33 3.05 9.63
CA ASP A 100 9.24 4.06 10.17
C ASP A 100 10.55 4.10 9.35
N ASP A 101 11.68 3.72 9.95
CA ASP A 101 13.01 3.72 9.32
C ASP A 101 13.36 2.39 8.60
N HIS A 102 12.46 1.41 8.57
CA HIS A 102 12.70 0.10 7.96
C HIS A 102 12.02 -0.02 6.59
N GLU A 103 12.80 -0.22 5.54
CA GLU A 103 12.27 -0.48 4.19
C GLU A 103 11.82 -1.93 4.05
N ILE A 104 10.59 -2.14 3.58
CA ILE A 104 10.07 -3.45 3.15
C ILE A 104 10.42 -3.61 1.68
N ILE A 105 11.40 -4.48 1.42
CA ILE A 105 11.95 -4.71 0.09
C ILE A 105 11.03 -5.67 -0.69
N TRP A 106 10.89 -5.39 -1.98
CA TRP A 106 10.24 -6.32 -2.91
C TRP A 106 11.03 -7.62 -3.01
N ASP A 107 10.36 -8.76 -2.81
CA ASP A 107 10.95 -10.07 -2.99
C ASP A 107 10.65 -10.62 -4.40
N ASP A 108 11.65 -10.55 -5.29
CA ASP A 108 11.53 -11.08 -6.65
C ASP A 108 11.27 -12.59 -6.71
N LYS A 109 11.61 -13.37 -5.66
CA LYS A 109 11.35 -14.82 -5.65
C LYS A 109 9.90 -15.14 -5.34
N LEU A 110 9.30 -14.36 -4.44
CA LEU A 110 7.92 -14.55 -3.99
C LEU A 110 6.94 -13.63 -4.73
N ASN A 111 7.45 -12.70 -5.56
CA ASN A 111 6.69 -11.64 -6.21
C ASN A 111 5.75 -10.92 -5.24
N LYS A 112 6.29 -10.53 -4.07
CA LYS A 112 5.52 -9.81 -3.05
C LYS A 112 6.41 -8.90 -2.20
N PHE A 113 5.79 -7.92 -1.57
CA PHE A 113 6.35 -7.25 -0.39
C PHE A 113 6.20 -8.18 0.81
N ASP A 114 7.30 -8.50 1.49
CA ASP A 114 7.27 -9.37 2.68
C ASP A 114 7.76 -8.58 3.91
N PRO A 115 6.85 -8.21 4.84
CA PRO A 115 7.21 -7.43 6.03
C PRO A 115 8.02 -8.24 7.06
N GLN A 116 8.28 -9.53 6.80
CA GLN A 116 9.05 -10.43 7.68
C GLN A 116 10.49 -10.64 7.21
N LYS A 117 10.88 -10.07 6.07
CA LYS A 117 12.24 -10.11 5.55
C LYS A 117 13.01 -8.83 5.91
#